data_AF-A0A135LCX9-F1
#
_entry.id   AF-A0A135LCX9-F1
#
_cell.length_a   1.000
_cell.length_b   1.000
_cell.length_c   1.000
_cell.angle_alpha   90.00
_cell.angle_beta   90.00
_cell.angle_gamma   90.00
#
_symmetry.space_group_name_H-M   'P 1'
#
loop_
_entity.id
_entity.type
_entity.pdbx_description
1 polymer ?
#
loop_
_entity_poly.entity_id
_entity_poly.type
_entity_poly.pdbx_seq_one_letter_code
_entity_poly.pdbx_strand_id
1 'polypeptide(L)'
;MADTLEELVLLEPLWDKAIQSPSSVTLDEKHRILGWPTRAIMQANAQKHLNLSVDDLFHKAATNPHSLTYPECLLMDNDFHILSLSDQFMFNKDRLRLSVERPDLTEKMNQARAIVFSPIEAKAFANLRDDNIFFAKSTAYHKALEENRKPLTMPREWVKNVLDQEGEMKTFGFVFYHPKYQEKGLWEKFREKFDEILKDPMFSADGSDLIEEFKAAEFVEFESPSPDNLDILRE
;
A
#
# COMPACT_ATOMS: atom_id res chain seq x y z
N MET A 1 -15.18 0.03 -3.87
CA MET A 1 -14.27 -1.13 -3.82
C MET A 1 -14.73 -1.93 -2.60
N ALA A 2 -14.35 -3.20 -2.46
CA ALA A 2 -14.50 -3.88 -1.18
C ALA A 2 -13.21 -3.58 -0.41
N ASP A 3 -13.30 -2.69 0.56
CA ASP A 3 -12.14 -2.07 1.22
C ASP A 3 -11.82 -2.79 2.54
N THR A 4 -12.62 -3.79 2.92
CA THR A 4 -12.39 -4.61 4.09
C THR A 4 -12.64 -6.10 3.79
N LEU A 5 -12.13 -6.96 4.67
CA LEU A 5 -12.38 -8.41 4.62
C LEU A 5 -13.87 -8.74 4.57
N GLU A 6 -14.69 -8.03 5.35
CA GLU A 6 -16.13 -8.23 5.41
C GLU A 6 -16.80 -7.91 4.06
N GLU A 7 -16.38 -6.82 3.41
CA GLU A 7 -16.89 -6.45 2.10
C GLU A 7 -16.46 -7.44 1.00
N LEU A 8 -15.28 -8.04 1.12
CA LEU A 8 -14.81 -9.08 0.21
C LEU A 8 -15.65 -10.35 0.33
N VAL A 9 -16.01 -10.76 1.55
CA VAL A 9 -16.87 -11.93 1.79
C VAL A 9 -18.26 -11.73 1.16
N LEU A 10 -18.80 -10.50 1.14
CA LEU A 10 -20.09 -10.20 0.49
C LEU A 10 -20.09 -10.39 -1.03
N LEU A 11 -18.93 -10.56 -1.67
CA LEU A 11 -18.81 -10.85 -3.10
C LEU A 11 -18.94 -12.35 -3.41
N GLU A 12 -18.98 -13.23 -2.41
CA GLU A 12 -19.07 -14.68 -2.62
C GLU A 12 -20.21 -15.12 -3.56
N PRO A 13 -21.46 -14.61 -3.42
CA PRO A 13 -22.55 -14.98 -4.33
C PRO A 13 -22.26 -14.59 -5.79
N LEU A 14 -21.48 -13.52 -5.98
CA LEU A 14 -21.10 -13.05 -7.31
C LEU A 14 -20.00 -13.93 -7.92
N TRP A 15 -19.09 -14.44 -7.09
CA TRP A 15 -18.11 -15.46 -7.51
C TRP A 15 -18.81 -16.76 -7.88
N ASP A 16 -19.79 -17.22 -7.09
CA ASP A 16 -20.59 -18.41 -7.40
C ASP A 16 -21.35 -18.24 -8.73
N LYS A 17 -21.96 -17.08 -8.96
CA LYS A 17 -22.62 -16.75 -10.23
C LYS A 17 -21.64 -16.85 -11.40
N ALA A 18 -20.44 -16.31 -11.26
CA ALA A 18 -19.43 -16.35 -12.31
C ALA A 18 -18.97 -17.77 -12.64
N ILE A 19 -18.82 -18.63 -11.62
CA ILE A 19 -18.42 -20.02 -11.79
C ILE A 19 -19.52 -20.86 -12.43
N GLN A 20 -20.77 -20.69 -11.98
CA GLN A 20 -21.90 -21.51 -12.43
C GLN A 20 -22.51 -21.05 -13.75
N SER A 21 -22.47 -19.75 -14.04
CA SER A 21 -23.10 -19.17 -15.23
C SER A 21 -22.30 -17.98 -15.77
N PRO A 22 -21.10 -18.23 -16.35
CA PRO A 22 -20.18 -17.18 -16.81
C PRO A 22 -20.82 -16.19 -17.79
N SER A 23 -21.67 -16.69 -18.70
CA SER A 23 -22.35 -15.87 -19.72
C SER A 23 -23.41 -14.92 -19.17
N SER A 24 -23.83 -15.11 -17.91
CA SER A 24 -24.81 -14.25 -17.23
C SER A 24 -24.17 -13.08 -16.46
N VAL A 25 -22.83 -13.03 -16.41
CA VAL A 25 -22.07 -11.98 -15.73
C VAL A 25 -22.05 -10.73 -16.60
N THR A 26 -22.58 -9.64 -16.06
CA THR A 26 -22.53 -8.33 -16.72
C THR A 26 -21.14 -7.69 -16.59
N LEU A 27 -20.87 -6.64 -17.36
CA LEU A 27 -19.59 -5.92 -17.28
C LEU A 27 -19.34 -5.32 -15.89
N ASP A 28 -20.36 -4.73 -15.26
CA ASP A 28 -20.23 -4.15 -13.91
C ASP A 28 -19.96 -5.23 -12.86
N GLU A 29 -20.62 -6.38 -12.99
CA GLU A 29 -20.38 -7.54 -12.13
C GLU A 29 -18.96 -8.08 -12.31
N LYS A 30 -18.47 -8.17 -13.56
CA LYS A 30 -17.07 -8.52 -13.84
C LYS A 30 -16.11 -7.58 -13.11
N HIS A 31 -16.34 -6.26 -13.18
CA HIS A 31 -15.48 -5.30 -12.49
C HIS A 31 -15.49 -5.52 -10.97
N ARG A 32 -16.65 -5.80 -10.38
CA ARG A 32 -16.75 -6.13 -8.94
C ARG A 32 -16.04 -7.44 -8.59
N ILE A 33 -16.18 -8.49 -9.40
CA ILE A 33 -15.46 -9.77 -9.20
C ILE A 33 -13.95 -9.57 -9.23
N LEU A 34 -13.47 -8.74 -10.16
CA LEU A 34 -12.05 -8.46 -10.33
C LEU A 34 -11.50 -7.44 -9.31
N GLY A 35 -12.38 -6.76 -8.56
CA GLY A 35 -12.01 -5.67 -7.67
C GLY A 35 -11.64 -4.37 -8.39
N TRP A 36 -11.98 -4.25 -9.68
CA TRP A 36 -11.66 -3.10 -10.52
C TRP A 36 -12.61 -1.93 -10.28
N PRO A 37 -12.14 -0.68 -10.46
CA PRO A 37 -13.03 0.46 -10.52
C PRO A 37 -13.86 0.41 -11.81
N THR A 38 -14.86 1.28 -11.94
CA THR A 38 -15.67 1.34 -13.18
C THR A 38 -14.78 1.62 -14.40
N ARG A 39 -15.22 1.17 -15.58
CA ARG A 39 -14.44 1.34 -16.81
C ARG A 39 -14.06 2.79 -17.08
N ALA A 40 -14.95 3.74 -16.78
CA ALA A 40 -14.69 5.17 -16.90
C ALA A 40 -13.55 5.65 -15.98
N ILE A 41 -13.50 5.15 -14.74
CA ILE A 41 -12.43 5.47 -13.79
C ILE A 41 -11.10 4.85 -14.22
N MET A 42 -11.11 3.56 -14.63
CA MET A 42 -9.90 2.91 -15.16
C MET A 42 -9.32 3.72 -16.33
N GLN A 43 -10.18 4.15 -17.26
CA GLN A 43 -9.79 4.94 -18.42
C GLN A 43 -9.25 6.31 -18.02
N ALA A 44 -9.90 7.00 -17.07
CA ALA A 44 -9.42 8.27 -16.55
C ALA A 44 -8.04 8.14 -15.88
N ASN A 45 -7.84 7.09 -15.08
CA ASN A 45 -6.58 6.83 -14.39
C ASN A 45 -5.45 6.51 -15.39
N ALA A 46 -5.68 5.59 -16.33
CA ALA A 46 -4.70 5.25 -17.37
C ALA A 46 -4.35 6.46 -18.23
N GLN A 47 -5.33 7.25 -18.66
CA GLN A 47 -5.09 8.43 -19.47
C GLN A 47 -4.31 9.50 -18.71
N LYS A 48 -4.70 9.79 -17.46
CA LYS A 48 -4.08 10.85 -16.66
C LYS A 48 -2.63 10.54 -16.28
N HIS A 49 -2.34 9.29 -15.94
CA HIS A 49 -1.05 8.90 -15.36
C HIS A 49 -0.09 8.27 -16.37
N LEU A 50 -0.61 7.66 -17.44
CA LEU A 50 0.19 6.93 -18.43
C LEU A 50 0.01 7.46 -19.85
N ASN A 51 -0.97 8.34 -20.08
CA ASN A 51 -1.35 8.83 -21.42
C ASN A 51 -1.70 7.67 -22.39
N LEU A 52 -2.34 6.62 -21.86
CA LEU A 52 -2.74 5.41 -22.59
C LEU A 52 -4.19 5.06 -22.31
N SER A 53 -4.82 4.33 -23.24
CA SER A 53 -6.10 3.68 -22.97
C SER A 53 -5.92 2.37 -22.20
N VAL A 54 -6.98 1.94 -21.51
CA VAL A 54 -6.98 0.65 -20.79
C VAL A 54 -6.82 -0.52 -21.77
N ASP A 55 -7.43 -0.44 -22.95
CA ASP A 55 -7.31 -1.48 -23.98
C ASP A 55 -5.90 -1.57 -24.55
N ASP A 56 -5.28 -0.43 -24.83
CA ASP A 56 -3.88 -0.40 -25.30
C ASP A 56 -2.94 -0.97 -24.25
N LEU A 57 -3.18 -0.67 -22.97
CA LEU A 57 -2.39 -1.19 -21.86
C LEU A 57 -2.51 -2.71 -21.76
N PHE A 58 -3.72 -3.28 -21.80
CA PHE A 58 -3.91 -4.73 -21.83
C PHE A 58 -3.28 -5.37 -23.08
N HIS A 59 -3.44 -4.75 -24.25
CA HIS A 59 -2.87 -5.27 -25.48
C HIS A 59 -1.34 -5.27 -25.44
N LYS A 60 -0.74 -4.17 -24.99
CA LYS A 60 0.70 -4.05 -24.78
C LYS A 60 1.23 -5.10 -23.82
N ALA A 61 0.57 -5.28 -22.67
CA ALA A 61 0.96 -6.28 -21.68
C ALA A 61 0.83 -7.72 -22.21
N ALA A 62 -0.20 -8.02 -23.01
CA ALA A 62 -0.42 -9.36 -23.57
C ALA A 62 0.51 -9.71 -24.76
N THR A 63 0.95 -8.71 -25.53
CA THR A 63 1.71 -8.92 -26.78
C THR A 63 3.20 -8.63 -26.64
N ASN A 64 3.57 -7.60 -25.87
CA ASN A 64 4.94 -7.16 -25.68
C ASN A 64 5.17 -6.70 -24.23
N PRO A 65 5.14 -7.63 -23.25
CA PRO A 65 5.23 -7.28 -21.85
C PRO A 65 6.57 -6.63 -21.45
N HIS A 66 7.67 -6.94 -22.15
CA HIS A 66 8.97 -6.31 -21.85
C HIS A 66 9.01 -4.80 -22.15
N SER A 67 8.10 -4.32 -23.00
CA SER A 67 7.92 -2.89 -23.31
C SER A 67 7.15 -2.11 -22.26
N LEU A 68 6.54 -2.80 -21.28
CA LEU A 68 5.85 -2.14 -20.18
C LEU A 68 6.81 -1.28 -19.37
N THR A 69 6.38 -0.12 -18.92
CA THR A 69 7.12 0.69 -17.95
C THR A 69 6.73 0.28 -16.53
N TYR A 70 7.53 0.64 -15.53
CA TYR A 70 7.15 0.36 -14.14
C TYR A 70 5.81 1.01 -13.73
N PRO A 71 5.50 2.28 -14.06
CA PRO A 71 4.19 2.87 -13.77
C PRO A 71 3.02 2.13 -14.45
N GLU A 72 3.20 1.64 -15.68
CA GLU A 72 2.20 0.83 -16.38
C GLU A 72 1.96 -0.50 -15.65
N CYS A 73 3.04 -1.18 -15.28
CA CYS A 73 3.00 -2.39 -14.47
C CYS A 73 2.29 -2.17 -13.13
N LEU A 74 2.65 -1.11 -12.41
CA LEU A 74 2.11 -0.76 -11.09
C LEU A 74 0.60 -0.48 -11.14
N LEU A 75 0.13 0.22 -12.17
CA LEU A 75 -1.31 0.49 -12.32
C LEU A 75 -2.11 -0.80 -12.53
N MET A 76 -1.58 -1.75 -13.32
CA MET A 76 -2.23 -3.04 -13.54
C MET A 76 -2.19 -3.92 -12.29
N ASP A 77 -1.06 -3.94 -11.57
CA ASP A 77 -0.88 -4.70 -10.32
C ASP A 77 -1.84 -4.22 -9.23
N ASN A 78 -2.04 -2.90 -9.13
CA ASN A 78 -3.02 -2.28 -8.25
C ASN A 78 -4.46 -2.34 -8.79
N ASP A 79 -4.79 -3.26 -9.71
CA ASP A 79 -6.15 -3.47 -10.21
C ASP A 79 -6.80 -2.15 -10.74
N PHE A 80 -5.98 -1.25 -11.31
CA PHE A 80 -6.32 0.10 -11.86
C PHE A 80 -6.69 1.19 -10.85
N HIS A 81 -6.40 0.97 -9.57
CA HIS A 81 -6.58 1.99 -8.53
C HIS A 81 -5.37 2.92 -8.43
N ILE A 82 -5.63 4.17 -8.08
CA ILE A 82 -4.59 5.13 -7.67
C ILE A 82 -4.61 5.17 -6.15
N LEU A 83 -3.70 4.43 -5.54
CA LEU A 83 -3.61 4.26 -4.09
C LEU A 83 -2.46 5.10 -3.53
N SER A 84 -2.64 5.66 -2.33
CA SER A 84 -1.51 6.15 -1.55
C SER A 84 -0.67 4.96 -1.04
N LEU A 85 0.54 5.21 -0.55
CA LEU A 85 1.38 4.15 0.04
C LEU A 85 0.67 3.45 1.21
N SER A 86 -0.04 4.21 2.04
CA SER A 86 -0.81 3.65 3.17
C SER A 86 -1.97 2.80 2.68
N ASP A 87 -2.71 3.27 1.67
CA ASP A 87 -3.85 2.53 1.12
C ASP A 87 -3.40 1.27 0.40
N GLN A 88 -2.27 1.33 -0.31
CA GLN A 88 -1.69 0.17 -0.97
C GLN A 88 -1.27 -0.91 0.05
N PHE A 89 -0.67 -0.49 1.17
CA PHE A 89 -0.33 -1.41 2.25
C PHE A 89 -1.57 -2.09 2.83
N MET A 90 -2.60 -1.31 3.18
CA MET A 90 -3.85 -1.86 3.71
C MET A 90 -4.55 -2.78 2.72
N PHE A 91 -4.64 -2.38 1.45
CA PHE A 91 -5.21 -3.18 0.37
C PHE A 91 -4.53 -4.55 0.25
N ASN A 92 -3.19 -4.58 0.31
CA ASN A 92 -2.43 -5.83 0.24
C ASN A 92 -2.58 -6.67 1.52
N LYS A 93 -2.61 -6.02 2.70
CA LYS A 93 -2.82 -6.68 4.00
C LYS A 93 -4.16 -7.40 4.04
N ASP A 94 -5.25 -6.79 3.58
CA ASP A 94 -6.58 -7.40 3.61
C ASP A 94 -6.71 -8.59 2.64
N ARG A 95 -6.07 -8.51 1.47
CA ARG A 95 -6.02 -9.65 0.53
C ARG A 95 -5.21 -10.82 1.07
N LEU A 96 -4.09 -10.53 1.75
CA LEU A 96 -3.31 -11.54 2.44
C LEU A 96 -4.11 -12.14 3.61
N ARG A 97 -4.85 -11.32 4.34
CA ARG A 97 -5.71 -11.77 5.43
C ARG A 97 -6.82 -12.70 4.93
N LEU A 98 -7.46 -12.38 3.81
CA LEU A 98 -8.44 -13.27 3.18
C LEU A 98 -7.82 -14.63 2.82
N SER A 99 -6.60 -14.66 2.27
CA SER A 99 -5.94 -15.92 1.89
C SER A 99 -5.54 -16.79 3.08
N VAL A 100 -5.18 -16.17 4.20
CA VAL A 100 -4.83 -16.87 5.43
C VAL A 100 -6.07 -17.32 6.21
N GLU A 101 -7.04 -16.43 6.41
CA GLU A 101 -8.22 -16.70 7.25
C GLU A 101 -9.31 -17.49 6.52
N ARG A 102 -9.44 -17.30 5.20
CA ARG A 102 -10.48 -17.92 4.35
C ARG A 102 -9.90 -18.43 3.03
N PRO A 103 -9.05 -19.47 3.06
CA PRO A 103 -8.45 -20.04 1.86
C PRO A 103 -9.49 -20.60 0.88
N ASP A 104 -10.64 -21.07 1.40
CA ASP A 104 -11.79 -21.51 0.62
C ASP A 104 -12.35 -20.40 -0.29
N LEU A 105 -12.54 -19.21 0.27
CA LEU A 105 -13.01 -18.05 -0.48
C LEU A 105 -11.96 -17.52 -1.44
N THR A 106 -10.69 -17.61 -1.07
CA THR A 106 -9.59 -17.20 -1.94
C THR A 106 -9.50 -18.06 -3.19
N GLU A 107 -9.65 -19.38 -3.05
CA GLU A 107 -9.68 -20.29 -4.19
C GLU A 107 -10.89 -20.01 -5.09
N LYS A 108 -12.08 -19.82 -4.49
CA LYS A 108 -13.30 -19.47 -5.21
C LYS A 108 -13.16 -18.14 -5.96
N MET A 109 -12.60 -17.11 -5.31
CA MET A 109 -12.31 -15.82 -5.92
C MET A 109 -11.37 -15.98 -7.12
N ASN A 110 -10.27 -16.72 -6.95
CA ASN A 110 -9.30 -16.96 -8.03
C ASN A 110 -9.93 -17.70 -9.22
N GLN A 111 -10.77 -18.70 -8.95
CA GLN A 111 -11.52 -19.42 -9.97
C GLN A 111 -12.49 -18.49 -10.72
N ALA A 112 -13.26 -17.67 -9.99
CA ALA A 112 -14.17 -16.70 -10.60
C ALA A 112 -13.41 -15.66 -11.45
N ARG A 113 -12.28 -15.13 -10.95
CA ARG A 113 -11.41 -14.19 -11.71
C ARG A 113 -10.93 -14.82 -13.02
N ALA A 114 -10.44 -16.06 -12.97
CA ALA A 114 -9.95 -16.78 -14.15
C ALA A 114 -11.03 -16.96 -15.23
N ILE A 115 -12.28 -17.16 -14.82
CA ILE A 115 -13.42 -17.34 -15.72
C ILE A 115 -13.85 -16.03 -16.40
N VAL A 116 -13.88 -14.92 -15.67
CA VAL A 116 -14.38 -13.64 -16.19
C VAL A 116 -13.35 -12.85 -17.00
N PHE A 117 -12.08 -13.24 -16.93
CA PHE A 117 -11.07 -12.64 -17.79
C PHE A 117 -11.32 -12.98 -19.27
N SER A 118 -11.24 -11.95 -20.10
CA SER A 118 -11.05 -12.17 -21.53
C SER A 118 -9.67 -12.78 -21.79
N PRO A 119 -9.47 -13.46 -22.94
CA PRO A 119 -8.18 -14.07 -23.27
C PRO A 119 -7.00 -13.09 -23.24
N ILE A 120 -7.24 -11.82 -23.63
CA ILE A 120 -6.21 -10.79 -23.63
C ILE A 120 -5.85 -10.31 -22.22
N GLU A 121 -6.84 -10.11 -21.35
CA GLU A 121 -6.61 -9.74 -19.95
C GLU A 121 -5.90 -10.88 -19.21
N ALA A 122 -6.36 -12.13 -19.38
CA ALA A 122 -5.73 -13.30 -18.76
C ALA A 122 -4.24 -13.40 -19.14
N LYS A 123 -3.93 -13.24 -20.43
CA LYS A 123 -2.55 -13.25 -20.92
C LYS A 123 -1.74 -12.07 -20.38
N ALA A 124 -2.33 -10.88 -20.31
CA ALA A 124 -1.69 -9.70 -19.77
C ALA A 124 -1.29 -9.88 -18.30
N PHE A 125 -2.18 -10.39 -17.44
CA PHE A 125 -1.87 -10.66 -16.04
C PHE A 125 -0.91 -11.82 -15.85
N ALA A 126 -0.99 -12.86 -16.68
CA ALA A 126 -0.02 -13.95 -16.65
C ALA A 126 1.40 -13.43 -16.94
N ASN A 127 1.55 -12.58 -17.97
CA ASN A 127 2.84 -11.95 -18.27
C ASN A 127 3.29 -11.00 -17.15
N LEU A 128 2.38 -10.23 -16.55
CA LEU A 128 2.73 -9.30 -15.48
C LEU A 128 3.26 -10.03 -14.22
N ARG A 129 2.74 -11.22 -13.93
CA ARG A 129 3.17 -12.08 -12.82
C ARG A 129 4.49 -12.81 -13.07
N ASP A 130 5.07 -12.69 -14.26
CA ASP A 130 6.42 -13.18 -14.51
C ASP A 130 7.41 -12.28 -13.74
N ASP A 131 8.15 -12.88 -12.81
CA ASP A 131 9.15 -12.18 -12.00
C ASP A 131 10.18 -11.43 -12.87
N ASN A 132 10.44 -11.90 -14.10
CA ASN A 132 11.38 -11.24 -15.01
C ASN A 132 10.83 -9.94 -15.63
N ILE A 133 9.54 -9.63 -15.43
CA ILE A 133 8.89 -8.44 -15.96
C ILE A 133 8.66 -7.44 -14.83
N PHE A 134 7.75 -7.72 -13.89
CA PHE A 134 7.36 -6.75 -12.89
C PHE A 134 8.50 -6.42 -11.92
N PHE A 135 9.11 -7.45 -11.32
CA PHE A 135 10.19 -7.26 -10.35
C PHE A 135 11.40 -6.59 -10.99
N ALA A 136 11.83 -7.06 -12.16
CA ALA A 136 12.95 -6.43 -12.89
C ALA A 136 12.69 -4.95 -13.23
N LYS A 137 11.46 -4.60 -13.64
CA LYS A 137 11.08 -3.20 -13.93
C LYS A 137 11.03 -2.36 -12.66
N SER A 138 10.51 -2.91 -11.56
CA SER A 138 10.47 -2.26 -10.25
C SER A 138 11.89 -1.94 -9.76
N THR A 139 12.78 -2.94 -9.74
CA THR A 139 14.18 -2.76 -9.33
C THR A 139 14.90 -1.71 -10.18
N ALA A 140 14.75 -1.77 -11.51
CA ALA A 140 15.39 -0.81 -12.41
C ALA A 140 14.87 0.62 -12.19
N TYR A 141 13.56 0.78 -11.97
CA TYR A 141 12.95 2.08 -11.70
C TYR A 141 13.42 2.69 -10.38
N HIS A 142 13.43 1.90 -9.30
CA HIS A 142 13.90 2.36 -8.00
C HIS A 142 15.40 2.64 -7.98
N LYS A 143 16.21 1.80 -8.65
CA LYS A 143 17.65 2.05 -8.81
C LYS A 143 17.90 3.38 -9.54
N ALA A 144 17.18 3.64 -10.64
CA ALA A 144 17.31 4.91 -11.35
C ALA A 144 16.84 6.10 -10.49
N LEU A 145 15.80 5.93 -9.67
CA LEU A 145 15.40 6.93 -8.68
C LEU A 145 16.48 7.18 -7.63
N GLU A 146 17.14 6.13 -7.15
CA GLU A 146 18.24 6.21 -6.18
C GLU A 146 19.49 6.87 -6.76
N GLU A 147 19.86 6.56 -7.99
CA GLU A 147 20.98 7.19 -8.70
C GLU A 147 20.76 8.70 -8.91
N ASN A 148 19.50 9.12 -9.08
CA ASN A 148 19.12 10.53 -9.19
C ASN A 148 18.80 11.19 -7.85
N ARG A 149 18.63 10.42 -6.78
CA ARG A 149 18.51 10.95 -5.41
C ARG A 149 19.92 11.27 -4.94
N LYS A 150 20.07 12.42 -4.26
CA LYS A 150 21.29 12.65 -3.47
C LYS A 150 21.45 11.43 -2.56
N PRO A 151 22.66 10.84 -2.49
CA PRO A 151 22.83 9.58 -1.79
C PRO A 151 22.36 9.77 -0.35
N LEU A 152 21.50 8.85 0.10
CA LEU A 152 21.03 8.75 1.49
C LEU A 152 22.19 8.47 2.46
N THR A 153 23.41 8.31 1.95
CA THR A 153 24.66 8.09 2.70
C THR A 153 25.04 9.23 3.63
N MET A 154 24.35 10.37 3.58
CA MET A 154 24.41 11.35 4.63
C MET A 154 23.06 11.35 5.33
N PRO A 155 23.00 10.92 6.61
CA PRO A 155 21.80 11.15 7.41
C PRO A 155 21.44 12.64 7.26
N ARG A 156 20.14 12.96 7.14
CA ARG A 156 19.71 14.37 7.15
C ARG A 156 20.35 15.04 8.37
N GLU A 157 20.65 16.34 8.33
CA GLU A 157 21.36 17.01 9.43
C GLU A 157 20.75 16.70 10.81
N TRP A 158 19.43 16.60 10.90
CA TRP A 158 18.76 16.20 12.14
C TRP A 158 19.09 14.75 12.58
N VAL A 159 19.21 13.80 11.65
CA VAL A 159 19.62 12.42 11.93
C VAL A 159 21.10 12.35 12.31
N LYS A 160 21.97 13.16 11.68
CA LYS A 160 23.37 13.27 12.10
C LYS A 160 23.48 13.82 13.52
N ASN A 161 22.76 14.88 13.82
CA ASN A 161 22.73 15.46 15.17
C ASN A 161 22.24 14.46 16.23
N VAL A 162 21.43 13.47 15.85
CA VAL A 162 21.01 12.36 16.72
C VAL A 162 22.09 11.28 16.83
N LEU A 163 22.69 10.87 15.72
CA LEU A 163 23.71 9.81 15.68
C LEU A 163 25.06 10.23 16.28
N ASP A 164 25.40 11.51 16.13
CA ASP A 164 26.63 12.15 16.58
C ASP A 164 26.55 12.65 18.04
N GLN A 165 25.46 12.36 18.77
CA GLN A 165 25.40 12.61 20.21
C GLN A 165 26.48 11.80 20.94
N GLU A 166 27.40 12.49 21.62
CA GLU A 166 28.39 11.89 22.51
C GLU A 166 27.78 11.67 23.91
N GLY A 167 27.74 10.42 24.38
CA GLY A 167 27.20 10.04 25.69
C GLY A 167 26.67 8.60 25.72
N GLU A 168 26.43 8.04 26.91
CA GLU A 168 25.93 6.66 27.09
C GLU A 168 24.47 6.46 26.66
N MET A 169 23.71 7.53 26.43
CA MET A 169 22.32 7.47 25.96
C MET A 169 22.14 8.30 24.68
N LYS A 170 22.05 7.62 23.53
CA LYS A 170 21.64 8.20 22.26
C LYS A 170 20.12 8.14 22.15
N THR A 171 19.42 9.06 22.80
CA THR A 171 17.95 9.09 22.72
C THR A 171 17.49 10.18 21.76
N PHE A 172 16.62 9.80 20.84
CA PHE A 172 15.85 10.72 20.01
C PHE A 172 14.39 10.31 20.07
N GLY A 173 13.50 11.28 19.98
CA GLY A 173 12.08 11.02 20.10
C GLY A 173 11.28 12.12 19.44
N PHE A 174 9.98 11.86 19.29
CA PHE A 174 9.01 12.83 18.81
C PHE A 174 8.06 13.15 19.96
N VAL A 175 7.79 14.43 20.16
CA VAL A 175 6.76 14.88 21.10
C VAL A 175 5.48 15.15 20.31
N PHE A 176 4.43 14.40 20.63
CA PHE A 176 3.10 14.60 20.04
C PHE A 176 2.22 15.36 21.02
N TYR A 177 1.69 16.49 20.57
CA TYR A 177 0.81 17.34 21.38
C TYR A 177 -0.66 17.02 21.10
N HIS A 178 -1.41 16.72 22.15
CA HIS A 178 -2.87 16.56 22.10
C HIS A 178 -3.55 17.56 23.05
N PRO A 179 -4.21 18.60 22.53
CA PRO A 179 -4.95 19.54 23.36
C PRO A 179 -6.09 18.86 24.12
N LYS A 180 -6.23 19.14 25.43
CA LYS A 180 -7.26 18.55 26.31
C LYS A 180 -8.70 18.64 25.80
N TYR A 181 -9.01 19.59 24.93
CA TYR A 181 -10.36 19.82 24.38
C TYR A 181 -10.68 18.97 23.14
N GLN A 182 -9.70 18.25 22.57
CA GLN A 182 -9.98 17.23 21.55
C GLN A 182 -10.60 15.99 22.20
N GLU A 183 -11.53 15.34 21.48
CA GLU A 183 -12.27 14.17 21.95
C GLU A 183 -11.31 13.06 22.44
N LYS A 184 -11.46 12.63 23.70
CA LYS A 184 -10.64 11.57 24.32
C LYS A 184 -10.51 10.31 23.46
N GLY A 185 -11.56 9.95 22.72
CA GLY A 185 -11.58 8.77 21.86
C GLY A 185 -10.65 8.86 20.64
N LEU A 186 -10.26 10.06 20.19
CA LEU A 186 -9.29 10.20 19.09
C LEU A 186 -7.86 9.93 19.56
N TRP A 187 -7.53 10.32 20.79
CA TRP A 187 -6.22 10.08 21.38
C TRP A 187 -5.99 8.60 21.70
N GLU A 188 -7.01 7.91 22.21
CA GLU A 188 -6.97 6.46 22.44
C GLU A 188 -6.74 5.70 21.13
N LYS A 189 -7.48 6.04 20.06
CA LYS A 189 -7.27 5.47 18.73
C LYS A 189 -5.90 5.79 18.14
N PHE A 190 -5.37 7.00 18.41
CA PHE A 190 -4.02 7.35 18.00
C PHE A 190 -2.99 6.48 18.70
N ARG A 191 -3.08 6.31 20.02
CA ARG A 191 -2.18 5.43 20.80
C ARG A 191 -2.21 3.99 20.28
N GLU A 192 -3.40 3.43 20.10
CA GLU A 192 -3.57 2.07 19.56
C GLU A 192 -2.90 1.90 18.19
N LYS A 193 -3.12 2.85 17.27
CA LYS A 193 -2.49 2.82 15.95
C LYS A 193 -0.99 3.03 16.00
N PHE A 194 -0.51 3.92 16.87
CA PHE A 194 0.91 4.19 17.01
C PHE A 194 1.64 2.96 17.55
N ASP A 195 1.05 2.27 18.54
CA ASP A 195 1.56 1.00 19.07
C ASP A 195 1.55 -0.11 18.02
N GLU A 196 0.56 -0.15 17.12
CA GLU A 196 0.55 -1.08 15.97
C GLU A 196 1.73 -0.78 15.03
N ILE A 197 1.95 0.49 14.68
CA ILE A 197 3.05 0.91 13.79
C ILE A 197 4.43 0.63 14.41
N LEU A 198 4.59 0.76 15.73
CA LEU A 198 5.85 0.45 16.40
C LEU A 198 6.21 -1.03 16.34
N LYS A 199 5.21 -1.92 16.31
CA LYS A 199 5.39 -3.37 16.19
C LYS A 199 5.72 -3.80 14.77
N ASP A 200 5.44 -2.96 13.78
CA ASP A 200 5.80 -3.24 12.40
C ASP A 200 7.32 -3.03 12.19
N PRO A 201 8.02 -4.00 11.59
CA PRO A 201 9.43 -3.86 11.27
C PRO A 201 9.61 -2.71 10.28
N MET A 202 10.48 -1.75 10.62
CA MET A 202 10.78 -0.64 9.70
C MET A 202 11.64 -1.20 8.55
N PHE A 203 11.21 -0.98 7.31
CA PHE A 203 11.89 -1.49 6.13
C PHE A 203 13.38 -1.15 6.08
N SER A 204 14.13 -2.10 5.51
CA SER A 204 15.57 -2.22 5.28
C SER A 204 16.27 -0.94 4.80
N ALA A 205 16.55 -0.02 5.71
CA ALA A 205 17.55 1.03 5.53
C ALA A 205 18.79 0.66 6.36
N ASP A 206 20.00 0.91 5.86
CA ASP A 206 21.21 0.70 6.64
C ASP A 206 21.12 1.45 7.98
N GLY A 207 21.24 0.73 9.11
CA GLY A 207 21.05 1.27 10.47
C GLY A 207 19.62 1.17 11.02
N SER A 208 18.66 0.56 10.29
CA SER A 208 17.30 0.32 10.79
C SER A 208 17.28 -0.65 11.96
N ASP A 209 18.21 -1.60 11.99
CA ASP A 209 18.47 -2.54 13.08
C ASP A 209 18.83 -1.82 14.38
N LEU A 210 19.70 -0.80 14.29
CA LEU A 210 20.04 0.04 15.45
C LEU A 210 18.82 0.81 15.95
N ILE A 211 18.03 1.41 15.05
CA ILE A 211 16.83 2.18 15.43
C ILE A 211 15.77 1.28 16.06
N GLU A 212 15.63 0.04 15.57
CA GLU A 212 14.65 -0.93 16.04
C GLU A 212 14.86 -1.33 17.51
N GLU A 213 16.11 -1.48 17.95
CA GLU A 213 16.46 -1.74 19.36
C GLU A 213 16.12 -0.58 20.30
N PHE A 214 15.99 0.65 19.79
CA PHE A 214 15.66 1.85 20.57
C PHE A 214 14.21 2.33 20.37
N LYS A 215 13.34 1.55 19.70
CA LYS A 215 11.91 1.88 19.55
C LYS A 215 11.20 1.79 20.92
N ALA A 216 11.13 2.92 21.62
CA ALA A 216 10.28 3.10 22.78
C ALA A 216 9.35 4.29 22.55
N ALA A 217 8.09 4.16 22.96
CA ALA A 217 7.17 5.28 23.06
C ALA A 217 6.68 5.39 24.50
N GLU A 218 6.87 6.56 25.08
CA GLU A 218 6.32 6.90 26.39
C GLU A 218 5.28 8.00 26.19
N PHE A 219 4.08 7.76 26.73
CA PHE A 219 2.98 8.73 26.68
C PHE A 219 2.86 9.39 28.04
N VAL A 220 3.34 10.63 28.14
CA VAL A 220 3.29 11.43 29.37
C VAL A 220 2.15 12.45 29.25
N GLU A 221 1.25 12.45 30.23
CA GLU A 221 0.26 13.53 30.36
C GLU A 221 0.96 14.77 30.93
N PHE A 222 1.02 15.84 30.14
CA PHE A 222 1.59 17.11 30.56
C PHE A 222 0.51 18.19 30.69
N GLU A 223 0.42 18.81 31.85
CA GLU A 223 -0.39 20.01 32.07
C GLU A 223 0.53 21.23 32.13
N SER A 224 0.45 22.09 31.10
CA SER A 224 1.23 23.33 31.14
C SER A 224 0.68 24.26 32.22
N PRO A 225 1.53 24.81 33.12
CA PRO A 225 1.11 25.82 34.08
C PRO A 225 0.72 27.15 33.40
N SER A 226 1.05 27.35 32.12
CA SER A 226 0.57 28.46 31.29
C SER A 226 0.24 27.96 29.88
N PRO A 227 -0.98 28.19 29.36
CA PRO A 227 -1.41 27.66 28.06
C PRO A 227 -0.59 28.20 26.88
N ASP A 228 0.18 29.28 27.07
CA ASP A 228 0.93 29.96 26.02
C ASP A 228 2.45 29.74 26.11
N ASN A 229 2.95 29.06 27.16
CA ASN A 229 4.39 28.84 27.35
C ASN A 229 4.76 27.37 27.13
N LEU A 230 4.94 26.99 25.87
CA LEU A 230 5.48 25.69 25.45
C LEU A 230 7.01 25.63 25.49
N ASP A 231 7.70 26.73 25.83
CA ASP A 231 9.16 26.74 25.89
C ASP A 231 9.69 25.87 27.06
N ILE A 232 8.86 25.54 28.05
CA ILE A 232 9.17 24.58 29.12
C ILE A 232 9.47 23.16 28.59
N LEU A 233 8.97 22.81 27.39
CA LEU A 233 9.19 21.49 26.78
C LEU A 233 10.40 21.48 25.82
N ARG A 234 11.16 22.58 25.76
CA ARG A 234 12.35 22.74 24.92
C ARG A 234 13.66 22.78 25.72
N GLU A 235 13.59 22.76 27.05
CA GLU A 235 14.74 22.60 27.96
C GLU A 235 14.96 21.11 28.29
#